data_AF-A0A0G1YXK1-F1
#
_entry.id   AF-A0A0G1YXK1-F1
#
_cell.length_a   1.000
_cell.length_b   1.000
_cell.length_c   1.000
_cell.angle_alpha   90.00
_cell.angle_beta   90.00
_cell.angle_gamma   90.00
#
_symmetry.space_group_name_H-M   'P 1'
#
loop_
_entity.id
_entity.type
_entity.pdbx_description
1 polymer ?
#
loop_
_entity_poly.entity_id
_entity_poly.type
_entity_poly.pdbx_seq_one_letter_code
_entity_poly.pdbx_strand_id
1 'polypeptide(L)'
;MKLNEFVQRIILRFGYVVFRAREGYHYVPTVYGRSAKKLRDIRAHSVFYRSAREVVEAKTTGHFYDRLYHLYQAVENITRIRHGGEKIFILEAGVHKGGTSHFLAALCRHYFSDGAAMYSVDTFTGHDARDLPHLREGKRHVPGLFSDTSFESVRAYLSSFPFVEVLKGRIHFAILYAGIRVRPLAK
;
A
#
# COMPACT_ATOMS: atom_id res chain seq x y z
N MET A 1 -11.25 -32.29 9.88
CA MET A 1 -11.95 -32.84 11.06
C MET A 1 -11.96 -31.76 12.15
N LYS A 2 -13.10 -31.15 12.47
CA LYS A 2 -13.17 -30.09 13.50
C LYS A 2 -13.07 -30.75 14.87
N LEU A 3 -12.06 -30.36 15.65
CA LEU A 3 -11.91 -30.82 17.03
C LEU A 3 -13.11 -30.34 17.85
N ASN A 4 -13.70 -31.23 18.65
CA ASN A 4 -14.81 -30.92 19.55
C ASN A 4 -14.47 -29.70 20.43
N GLU A 5 -15.40 -28.75 20.58
CA GLU A 5 -15.20 -27.52 21.37
C GLU A 5 -14.76 -27.80 22.82
N PHE A 6 -15.23 -28.91 23.39
CA PHE A 6 -14.80 -29.37 24.71
C PHE A 6 -13.32 -29.71 24.76
N VAL A 7 -12.84 -30.43 23.74
CA VAL A 7 -11.43 -30.82 23.60
C VAL A 7 -10.56 -29.58 23.35
N GLN A 8 -11.04 -28.62 22.55
CA GLN A 8 -10.34 -27.35 22.35
C GLN A 8 -10.21 -26.54 23.66
N ARG A 9 -11.26 -26.49 24.49
CA ARG A 9 -11.23 -25.83 25.79
C ARG A 9 -10.23 -26.48 26.76
N ILE A 10 -10.16 -27.81 26.77
CA ILE A 10 -9.19 -28.55 27.59
C ILE A 10 -7.77 -28.26 27.12
N ILE A 11 -7.49 -28.34 25.82
CA ILE A 11 -6.16 -28.06 25.26
C ILE A 11 -5.73 -26.62 25.54
N LEU A 12 -6.64 -25.64 25.42
CA LEU A 12 -6.34 -24.24 25.76
C LEU A 12 -6.00 -24.08 27.24
N ARG A 13 -6.77 -24.70 28.15
CA ARG A 13 -6.45 -24.71 29.58
C ARG A 13 -5.11 -25.38 29.87
N PHE A 14 -4.82 -26.49 29.19
CA PHE A 14 -3.54 -27.18 29.31
C PHE A 14 -2.38 -26.31 28.80
N GLY A 15 -2.58 -25.57 27.71
CA GLY A 15 -1.64 -24.59 27.19
C GLY A 15 -1.29 -23.49 28.21
N TYR A 16 -2.27 -22.99 28.97
CA TYR A 16 -2.03 -22.04 30.08
C TYR A 16 -1.27 -22.66 31.27
N VAL A 17 -1.41 -23.98 31.48
CA VAL A 17 -0.67 -24.71 32.53
C VAL A 17 0.77 -24.99 32.11
N VAL A 18 0.99 -25.32 30.83
CA VAL A 18 2.31 -25.61 30.24
C VAL A 18 3.12 -24.34 30.03
N PHE A 19 2.49 -23.28 29.52
CA PHE A 19 3.07 -21.94 29.41
C PHE A 19 2.60 -21.09 30.58
N ARG A 20 3.16 -21.34 31.78
CA ARG A 20 2.88 -20.51 32.95
C ARG A 20 3.16 -19.05 32.62
N ALA A 21 2.15 -18.20 32.81
CA ALA A 21 2.31 -16.76 32.74
C ALA A 21 3.41 -16.34 33.73
N ARG A 22 4.46 -15.69 33.21
CA ARG A 22 5.54 -15.15 34.04
C ARG A 22 5.10 -13.86 34.68
N GLU A 23 5.43 -13.68 35.95
CA GLU A 23 5.20 -12.44 36.67
C GLU A 23 5.92 -11.29 35.96
N GLY A 24 5.22 -10.17 35.72
CA GLY A 24 5.74 -9.01 34.99
C GLY A 24 5.67 -9.07 33.45
N TYR A 25 5.13 -10.14 32.86
CA TYR A 25 5.02 -10.27 31.39
C TYR A 25 3.59 -9.97 30.89
N HIS A 26 3.48 -9.13 29.86
CA HIS A 26 2.26 -9.00 29.06
C HIS A 26 2.34 -9.89 27.82
N TYR A 27 1.49 -10.92 27.79
CA TYR A 27 1.35 -11.81 26.64
C TYR A 27 0.40 -11.17 25.64
N VAL A 28 0.97 -10.67 24.55
CA VAL A 28 0.22 -9.98 23.49
C VAL A 28 0.07 -10.92 22.29
N PRO A 29 -1.15 -11.07 21.72
CA PRO A 29 -1.30 -11.83 20.49
C PRO A 29 -0.45 -11.23 19.37
N THR A 30 0.07 -12.08 18.48
CA THR A 30 0.80 -11.68 17.27
C THR A 30 -0.02 -10.81 16.32
N VAL A 31 -1.35 -10.75 16.52
CA VAL A 31 -2.28 -9.90 15.77
C VAL A 31 -3.17 -9.14 16.75
N TYR A 32 -3.17 -7.81 16.65
CA TYR A 32 -3.96 -6.93 17.52
C TYR A 32 -5.41 -6.79 17.03
N GLY A 33 -6.38 -6.82 17.95
CA GLY A 33 -7.80 -6.52 17.68
C GLY A 33 -8.80 -7.28 18.56
N ARG A 34 -9.99 -6.70 18.79
CA ARG A 34 -11.07 -7.25 19.67
C ARG A 34 -11.49 -8.69 19.28
N SER A 35 -11.22 -9.11 18.05
CA SER A 35 -11.45 -10.46 17.55
C SER A 35 -10.23 -10.99 16.79
N ALA A 36 -9.04 -10.92 17.40
CA ALA A 36 -7.79 -11.38 16.80
C ALA A 36 -7.88 -12.79 16.17
N LYS A 37 -8.60 -13.72 16.81
CA LYS A 37 -8.87 -15.08 16.27
C LYS A 37 -9.65 -15.12 14.95
N LYS A 38 -10.34 -14.04 14.59
CA LYS A 38 -11.07 -13.88 13.31
C LYS A 38 -10.23 -13.16 12.26
N LEU A 39 -9.10 -12.55 12.65
CA LEU A 39 -8.21 -11.88 11.72
C LEU A 39 -7.44 -12.95 10.95
N ARG A 40 -7.51 -12.86 9.62
CA ARG A 40 -6.74 -13.73 8.73
C ARG A 40 -5.29 -13.26 8.75
N ASP A 41 -4.35 -14.20 8.81
CA ASP A 41 -2.95 -13.87 8.58
C ASP A 41 -2.78 -13.44 7.12
N ILE A 42 -2.57 -12.14 6.90
CA ILE A 42 -2.44 -11.57 5.57
C ILE A 42 -1.21 -12.13 4.84
N ARG A 43 -0.19 -12.60 5.57
CA ARG A 43 1.02 -13.21 5.00
C ARG A 43 0.75 -14.58 4.37
N ALA A 44 -0.33 -15.24 4.78
CA ALA A 44 -0.77 -16.49 4.14
C ALA A 44 -1.30 -16.26 2.72
N HIS A 45 -1.61 -15.02 2.35
CA HIS A 45 -2.05 -14.69 1.01
C HIS A 45 -0.85 -14.49 0.08
N SER A 46 -0.49 -15.53 -0.68
CA SER A 46 0.76 -15.57 -1.46
C SER A 46 0.94 -14.40 -2.44
N VAL A 47 -0.10 -14.06 -3.22
CA VAL A 47 -0.07 -12.96 -4.20
C VAL A 47 0.23 -11.63 -3.50
N PHE A 48 -0.54 -11.30 -2.46
CA PHE A 48 -0.32 -10.12 -1.64
C PHE A 48 1.08 -10.11 -1.00
N TYR A 49 1.43 -11.17 -0.27
CA TYR A 49 2.64 -11.16 0.55
C TYR A 49 3.90 -11.08 -0.31
N ARG A 50 3.93 -11.76 -1.45
CA ARG A 50 5.04 -11.66 -2.41
C ARG A 50 5.26 -10.22 -2.86
N SER A 51 4.21 -9.55 -3.35
CA SER A 51 4.30 -8.18 -3.85
C SER A 51 4.58 -7.16 -2.73
N ALA A 52 3.98 -7.36 -1.55
CA ALA A 52 4.17 -6.46 -0.41
C ALA A 52 5.57 -6.58 0.20
N ARG A 53 6.09 -7.81 0.33
CA ARG A 53 7.41 -8.07 0.91
C ARG A 53 8.50 -7.34 0.13
N GLU A 54 8.45 -7.41 -1.20
CA GLU A 54 9.42 -6.76 -2.09
C GLU A 54 9.58 -5.27 -1.80
N VAL A 55 8.47 -4.53 -1.73
CA VAL A 55 8.49 -3.07 -1.56
C VAL A 55 8.77 -2.64 -0.11
N VAL A 56 8.36 -3.46 0.86
CA VAL A 56 8.61 -3.23 2.29
C VAL A 56 10.09 -3.49 2.63
N GLU A 57 10.66 -4.60 2.18
CA GLU A 57 12.08 -4.93 2.41
C GLU A 57 12.99 -3.94 1.71
N ALA A 58 12.63 -3.50 0.50
CA ALA A 58 13.35 -2.47 -0.24
C ALA A 58 13.20 -1.05 0.35
N LYS A 59 12.31 -0.85 1.35
CA LYS A 59 12.00 0.46 1.95
C LYS A 59 11.63 1.52 0.90
N THR A 60 10.90 1.11 -0.14
CA THR A 60 10.44 1.98 -1.23
C THR A 60 9.03 2.51 -1.01
N THR A 61 8.34 2.07 0.04
CA THR A 61 7.03 2.55 0.45
C THR A 61 7.01 2.93 1.94
N GLY A 62 6.26 3.97 2.29
CA GLY A 62 5.91 4.30 3.67
C GLY A 62 4.74 3.46 4.21
N HIS A 63 4.16 2.56 3.40
CA HIS A 63 3.09 1.68 3.79
C HIS A 63 3.63 0.34 4.25
N PHE A 64 3.28 -0.04 5.47
CA PHE A 64 3.54 -1.39 5.98
C PHE A 64 2.43 -2.36 5.53
N TYR A 65 2.60 -3.65 5.82
CA TYR A 65 1.74 -4.73 5.31
C TYR A 65 0.24 -4.47 5.44
N ASP A 66 -0.23 -3.95 6.58
CA ASP A 66 -1.67 -3.71 6.78
C ASP A 66 -2.24 -2.71 5.78
N ARG A 67 -1.55 -1.59 5.51
CA ARG A 67 -2.02 -0.59 4.54
C ARG A 67 -1.95 -1.12 3.12
N LEU A 68 -0.88 -1.83 2.78
CA LEU A 68 -0.78 -2.50 1.48
C LEU A 68 -1.88 -3.56 1.30
N TYR A 69 -2.32 -4.21 2.38
CA TYR A 69 -3.40 -5.19 2.31
C TYR A 69 -4.76 -4.55 2.00
N HIS A 70 -5.00 -3.32 2.47
CA HIS A 70 -6.20 -2.57 2.06
C HIS A 70 -6.19 -2.26 0.56
N LEU A 71 -5.04 -1.83 0.03
CA LEU A 71 -4.87 -1.59 -1.41
C LEU A 71 -5.02 -2.89 -2.22
N TYR A 72 -4.46 -4.00 -1.72
CA TYR A 72 -4.65 -5.32 -2.29
C TYR A 72 -6.12 -5.69 -2.40
N GLN A 73 -6.89 -5.53 -1.31
CA GLN A 73 -8.32 -5.82 -1.32
C GLN A 73 -9.09 -4.93 -2.29
N ALA A 74 -8.72 -3.65 -2.41
CA ALA A 74 -9.33 -2.76 -3.39
C ALA A 74 -9.09 -3.26 -4.82
N VAL A 75 -7.85 -3.64 -5.16
CA VAL A 75 -7.51 -4.20 -6.47
C VAL A 75 -8.18 -5.55 -6.71
N GLU A 76 -8.18 -6.45 -5.72
CA GLU A 76 -8.86 -7.75 -5.80
C GLU A 76 -10.37 -7.58 -5.99
N ASN A 77 -11.00 -6.60 -5.34
CA ASN A 77 -12.43 -6.36 -5.50
C ASN A 77 -12.80 -5.88 -6.90
N ILE A 78 -11.90 -5.16 -7.60
CA ILE A 78 -12.11 -4.78 -9.00
C ILE A 78 -12.31 -6.02 -9.87
N THR A 79 -11.62 -7.14 -9.59
CA THR A 79 -11.77 -8.38 -10.37
C THR A 79 -13.17 -8.98 -10.27
N ARG A 80 -13.96 -8.59 -9.25
CA ARG A 80 -15.31 -9.13 -9.01
C ARG A 80 -16.41 -8.26 -9.62
N ILE A 81 -16.15 -6.97 -9.81
CA ILE A 81 -17.13 -6.00 -10.32
C ILE A 81 -16.89 -5.60 -11.77
N ARG A 82 -15.70 -5.89 -12.31
CA ARG A 82 -15.37 -5.63 -13.72
C ARG A 82 -16.20 -6.54 -14.62
N HIS A 83 -16.90 -5.95 -15.59
CA HIS A 83 -17.67 -6.70 -16.58
C HIS A 83 -16.98 -6.59 -17.95
N GLY A 84 -16.53 -7.73 -18.50
CA GLY A 84 -15.89 -7.75 -19.82
C GLY A 84 -14.47 -7.16 -19.86
N GLY A 85 -14.04 -6.74 -21.05
CA GLY A 85 -12.68 -6.26 -21.36
C GLY A 85 -12.38 -4.82 -20.93
N GLU A 86 -13.17 -4.23 -20.03
CA GLU A 86 -13.03 -2.83 -19.60
C GLU A 86 -11.62 -2.49 -19.12
N LYS A 87 -11.11 -1.32 -19.49
CA LYS A 87 -9.79 -0.87 -19.06
C LYS A 87 -9.87 -0.30 -17.65
N ILE A 88 -9.01 -0.80 -16.77
CA ILE A 88 -8.82 -0.35 -15.40
C ILE A 88 -7.84 0.81 -15.38
N PHE A 89 -8.22 1.89 -14.71
CA PHE A 89 -7.37 3.05 -14.51
C PHE A 89 -7.04 3.19 -13.03
N ILE A 90 -5.75 3.26 -12.71
CA ILE A 90 -5.26 3.49 -11.34
C ILE A 90 -4.46 4.77 -11.34
N LEU A 91 -4.69 5.62 -10.36
CA LEU A 91 -3.86 6.80 -10.12
C LEU A 91 -3.36 6.77 -8.67
N GLU A 92 -2.05 6.91 -8.51
CA GLU A 92 -1.42 7.20 -7.23
C GLU A 92 -0.96 8.66 -7.20
N ALA A 93 -1.39 9.36 -6.15
CA ALA A 93 -1.06 10.76 -5.89
C ALA A 93 -0.12 10.82 -4.68
N GLY A 94 1.12 11.26 -4.90
CA GLY A 94 2.19 11.22 -3.89
C GLY A 94 2.85 9.84 -3.85
N VAL A 95 3.83 9.66 -4.73
CA VAL A 95 4.49 8.39 -5.05
C VAL A 95 5.75 8.18 -4.20
N HIS A 96 6.44 9.26 -3.81
CA HIS A 96 7.74 9.22 -3.14
C HIS A 96 8.74 8.32 -3.89
N LYS A 97 9.12 7.16 -3.32
CA LYS A 97 10.07 6.20 -3.90
C LYS A 97 9.43 5.18 -4.85
N GLY A 98 8.12 5.23 -5.04
CA GLY A 98 7.41 4.37 -6.00
C GLY A 98 7.10 2.96 -5.52
N GLY A 99 7.33 2.62 -4.25
CA GLY A 99 7.06 1.27 -3.74
C GLY A 99 5.59 0.90 -3.78
N THR A 100 4.69 1.81 -3.40
CA THR A 100 3.25 1.57 -3.52
C THR A 100 2.84 1.45 -4.99
N SER A 101 3.43 2.26 -5.88
CA SER A 101 3.17 2.19 -7.32
C SER A 101 3.60 0.85 -7.91
N HIS A 102 4.80 0.37 -7.54
CA HIS A 102 5.33 -0.92 -7.93
C HIS A 102 4.43 -2.06 -7.43
N PHE A 103 4.00 -1.98 -6.17
CA PHE A 103 3.07 -2.96 -5.58
C PHE A 103 1.76 -3.03 -6.36
N LEU A 104 1.12 -1.89 -6.64
CA LEU A 104 -0.12 -1.82 -7.41
C LEU A 104 0.09 -2.32 -8.85
N ALA A 105 1.18 -1.94 -9.51
CA ALA A 105 1.51 -2.40 -10.86
C ALA A 105 1.74 -3.92 -10.90
N ALA A 106 2.39 -4.50 -9.89
CA ALA A 106 2.56 -5.94 -9.77
C ALA A 106 1.20 -6.67 -9.63
N LEU A 107 0.26 -6.10 -8.86
CA LEU A 107 -1.10 -6.63 -8.77
C LEU A 107 -1.87 -6.48 -10.08
N CYS A 108 -1.77 -5.33 -10.76
CA CYS A 108 -2.41 -5.12 -12.06
C CYS A 108 -1.89 -6.09 -13.11
N ARG A 109 -0.58 -6.32 -13.17
CA ARG A 109 0.02 -7.33 -14.05
C ARG A 109 -0.50 -8.74 -13.74
N HIS A 110 -0.74 -9.04 -12.47
CA HIS A 110 -1.26 -10.34 -12.04
C HIS A 110 -2.74 -10.55 -12.40
N TYR A 111 -3.58 -9.54 -12.19
CA TYR A 111 -5.04 -9.66 -12.35
C TYR A 111 -5.57 -9.19 -13.72
N PHE A 112 -4.86 -8.28 -14.38
CA PHE A 112 -5.37 -7.49 -15.51
C PHE A 112 -4.32 -7.32 -16.62
N SER A 113 -3.49 -8.32 -16.89
CA SER A 113 -2.31 -8.31 -17.80
C SER A 113 -2.30 -7.29 -18.96
N ASP A 114 -3.41 -7.08 -19.68
CA ASP A 114 -3.52 -6.11 -20.79
C ASP A 114 -4.62 -5.04 -20.61
N GLY A 115 -5.30 -5.05 -19.47
CA GLY A 115 -6.46 -4.22 -19.17
C GLY A 115 -6.19 -3.06 -18.22
N ALA A 116 -4.94 -2.74 -17.88
CA ALA A 116 -4.62 -1.67 -16.94
C ALA A 116 -3.95 -0.46 -17.61
N ALA A 117 -4.20 0.73 -17.08
CA ALA A 117 -3.35 1.91 -17.20
C ALA A 117 -3.16 2.49 -15.80
N MET A 118 -1.92 2.82 -15.46
CA MET A 118 -1.58 3.32 -14.15
C MET A 118 -0.78 4.61 -14.24
N TYR A 119 -1.14 5.59 -13.42
CA TYR A 119 -0.50 6.90 -13.36
C TYR A 119 0.09 7.11 -11.98
N SER A 120 1.39 7.32 -11.90
CA SER A 120 2.12 7.60 -10.67
C SER A 120 2.51 9.07 -10.67
N VAL A 121 1.80 9.90 -9.90
CA VAL A 121 1.90 11.36 -9.95
C VAL A 121 2.56 11.91 -8.69
N ASP A 122 3.66 12.64 -8.86
CA ASP A 122 4.36 13.31 -7.76
C ASP A 122 5.06 14.59 -8.25
N THR A 123 5.36 15.50 -7.33
CA THR A 123 6.20 16.67 -7.61
C THR A 123 7.67 16.29 -7.71
N PHE A 124 8.09 15.23 -7.00
CA PHE A 124 9.49 14.83 -6.77
C PHE A 124 10.32 15.96 -6.14
N THR A 125 9.66 16.86 -5.41
CA THR A 125 10.30 17.94 -4.63
C THR A 125 9.94 17.88 -3.15
N GLY A 126 9.21 16.83 -2.74
CA GLY A 126 8.65 16.72 -1.39
C GLY A 126 7.49 17.69 -1.15
N HIS A 127 7.11 17.85 0.12
CA HIS A 127 6.06 18.78 0.52
C HIS A 127 6.39 20.23 0.14
N ASP A 128 5.48 20.88 -0.55
CA ASP A 128 5.62 22.28 -0.92
C ASP A 128 5.19 23.19 0.25
N ALA A 129 5.93 24.26 0.51
CA ALA A 129 5.61 25.18 1.60
C ALA A 129 4.21 25.81 1.47
N ARG A 130 3.70 25.95 0.24
CA ARG A 130 2.36 26.48 -0.03
C ARG A 130 1.24 25.54 0.44
N ASP A 131 1.51 24.23 0.53
CA ASP A 131 0.54 23.23 1.00
C ASP A 131 0.54 23.06 2.53
N LEU A 132 1.48 23.70 3.23
CA LEU A 132 1.62 23.62 4.69
C LEU A 132 1.36 24.97 5.39
N PRO A 133 0.25 25.67 5.11
CA PRO A 133 0.01 26.97 5.71
C PRO A 133 -0.15 26.84 7.23
N HIS A 134 0.63 27.63 7.97
CA HIS A 134 0.59 27.76 9.43
C HIS A 134 0.96 26.52 10.24
N LEU A 135 1.70 25.55 9.68
CA LEU A 135 2.12 24.32 10.39
C LEU A 135 0.94 23.60 11.09
N ARG A 136 -0.28 23.70 10.53
CA ARG A 136 -1.48 23.07 11.10
C ARG A 136 -1.36 21.54 11.16
N GLU A 137 -0.54 20.97 10.28
CA GLU A 137 -0.19 19.54 10.25
C GLU A 137 0.87 19.15 11.30
N GLY A 138 1.25 20.09 12.17
CA GLY A 138 2.20 19.88 13.26
C GLY A 138 3.66 19.85 12.80
N LYS A 139 4.57 19.54 13.74
CA LYS A 139 6.02 19.53 13.49
C LYS A 139 6.50 18.37 12.59
N ARG A 140 5.60 17.49 12.15
CA ARG A 140 5.94 16.28 11.40
C ARG A 140 5.99 16.51 9.89
N HIS A 141 5.25 17.49 9.38
CA HIS A 141 5.21 17.84 7.97
C HIS A 141 5.91 19.18 7.77
N VAL A 142 7.07 19.15 7.13
CA VAL A 142 7.89 20.33 6.84
C VAL A 142 8.15 20.42 5.35
N PRO A 143 8.35 21.64 4.80
CA PRO A 143 8.72 21.80 3.40
C PRO A 143 9.95 20.95 3.04
N GLY A 144 9.90 20.29 1.88
CA GLY A 144 10.96 19.40 1.39
C GLY A 144 10.97 18.01 2.03
N LEU A 145 10.08 17.69 2.98
CA LEU A 145 9.92 16.31 3.44
C LEU A 145 9.56 15.41 2.24
N PHE A 146 10.21 14.25 2.13
CA PHE A 146 10.11 13.31 0.98
C PHE A 146 10.79 13.79 -0.31
N SER A 147 11.73 14.73 -0.24
CA SER A 147 12.57 15.16 -1.39
C SER A 147 13.76 14.25 -1.69
N ASP A 148 13.91 13.13 -0.98
CA ASP A 148 15.03 12.17 -1.10
C ASP A 148 14.88 11.19 -2.29
N THR A 149 14.18 11.60 -3.34
CA THR A 149 13.89 10.79 -4.53
C THR A 149 13.76 11.68 -5.76
N SER A 150 14.04 11.13 -6.94
CA SER A 150 13.94 11.86 -8.21
C SER A 150 12.94 11.21 -9.15
N PHE A 151 12.41 12.02 -10.07
CA PHE A 151 11.54 11.55 -11.14
C PHE A 151 12.18 10.44 -11.96
N GLU A 152 13.45 10.62 -12.33
CA GLU A 152 14.22 9.70 -13.16
C GLU A 152 14.43 8.36 -12.44
N SER A 153 14.70 8.39 -11.14
CA SER A 153 14.86 7.19 -10.32
C SER A 153 13.56 6.38 -10.26
N VAL A 154 12.43 7.04 -10.01
CA VAL A 154 11.14 6.35 -9.93
C VAL A 154 10.66 5.86 -11.29
N ARG A 155 10.89 6.64 -12.36
CA ARG A 155 10.62 6.22 -13.73
C ARG A 155 11.43 4.97 -14.11
N ALA A 156 12.71 4.93 -13.76
CA ALA A 156 13.54 3.75 -13.97
C ALA A 156 13.05 2.55 -13.15
N TYR A 157 12.70 2.77 -11.88
CA TYR A 157 12.19 1.74 -10.98
C TYR A 157 10.90 1.09 -11.49
N LEU A 158 10.00 1.87 -12.10
CA LEU A 158 8.72 1.39 -12.61
C LEU A 158 8.76 0.95 -14.09
N SER A 159 9.92 1.03 -14.75
CA SER A 159 10.07 0.79 -16.19
C SER A 159 9.70 -0.64 -16.65
N SER A 160 9.72 -1.62 -15.75
CA SER A 160 9.30 -3.00 -16.05
C SER A 160 7.78 -3.16 -16.25
N PHE A 161 7.01 -2.10 -16.02
CA PHE A 161 5.56 -2.09 -16.18
C PHE A 161 5.17 -1.15 -17.34
N PRO A 162 4.97 -1.66 -18.56
CA PRO A 162 4.76 -0.81 -19.74
C PRO A 162 3.45 0.00 -19.70
N PHE A 163 2.52 -0.38 -18.83
CA PHE A 163 1.25 0.33 -18.62
C PHE A 163 1.31 1.37 -17.48
N VAL A 164 2.47 1.60 -16.87
CA VAL A 164 2.69 2.60 -15.83
C VAL A 164 3.33 3.85 -16.43
N GLU A 165 2.68 4.99 -16.24
CA GLU A 165 3.20 6.30 -16.59
C GLU A 165 3.55 7.08 -15.31
N VAL A 166 4.79 7.55 -15.21
CA VAL A 166 5.23 8.43 -14.13
C VAL A 166 5.07 9.87 -14.58
N LEU A 167 4.32 10.65 -13.82
CA LEU A 167 3.98 12.03 -14.13
C LEU A 167 4.61 12.96 -13.09
N LYS A 168 5.54 13.81 -13.54
CA LYS A 168 6.07 14.90 -12.70
C LYS A 168 5.15 16.10 -12.77
N GLY A 169 4.51 16.43 -11.66
CA GLY A 169 3.64 17.57 -11.59
C GLY A 169 2.97 17.72 -10.24
N ARG A 170 2.47 18.92 -9.99
CA ARG A 170 1.65 19.18 -8.82
C ARG A 170 0.20 18.84 -9.14
N ILE A 171 -0.46 18.14 -8.21
CA ILE A 171 -1.87 17.83 -8.31
C ILE A 171 -2.65 19.05 -7.85
N HIS A 172 -3.23 19.78 -8.79
CA HIS A 172 -4.13 20.90 -8.53
C HIS A 172 -5.54 20.57 -9.02
N PHE A 173 -6.55 21.05 -8.29
CA PHE A 173 -7.98 20.78 -8.54
C PHE A 173 -8.45 21.10 -9.96
N ALA A 174 -7.75 21.95 -10.72
CA ALA A 174 -8.10 22.29 -12.10
C ALA A 174 -7.88 21.16 -13.12
N ILE A 175 -7.13 20.10 -12.80
CA ILE A 175 -6.75 19.03 -13.75
C ILE A 175 -7.77 17.87 -13.79
N LEU A 176 -8.65 17.74 -12.80
CA LEU A 176 -9.63 16.64 -12.77
C LEU A 176 -10.83 16.85 -13.72
N TYR A 177 -11.02 18.05 -14.28
CA TYR A 177 -12.10 18.36 -15.23
C TYR A 177 -11.69 18.34 -16.71
N ALA A 178 -10.40 18.27 -17.02
CA ALA A 178 -9.90 18.26 -18.38
C ALA A 178 -8.91 17.10 -18.52
N GLY A 179 -9.33 16.03 -19.19
CA GLY A 179 -8.57 14.78 -19.38
C GLY A 179 -7.05 14.99 -19.38
N ILE A 180 -6.42 14.41 -18.36
CA ILE A 180 -4.99 14.34 -18.05
C ILE A 180 -4.11 15.10 -19.05
N ARG A 181 -3.95 16.41 -18.85
CA ARG A 181 -2.81 17.18 -19.36
C ARG A 181 -2.03 17.73 -18.18
N VAL A 182 -1.03 16.99 -17.73
CA VAL A 182 -0.04 17.50 -16.79
C VAL A 182 0.83 18.50 -17.56
N ARG A 183 0.68 19.80 -17.26
CA ARG A 183 1.60 20.81 -17.81
C ARG A 183 2.97 20.62 -17.15
N PRO A 184 4.06 20.47 -17.92
CA PRO A 184 5.40 20.48 -17.35
C PRO A 184 5.67 21.86 -16.74
N LEU A 185 6.20 21.87 -15.52
CA LEU A 185 6.71 23.10 -14.89
C LEU A 185 7.90 23.62 -15.73
N ALA A 186 7.75 24.84 -16.23
CA ALA A 186 8.83 25.57 -16.91
C ALA A 186 9.99 25.86 -15.93
N LYS A 187 11.18 25.94 -16.50
CA LYS A 187 12.51 26.06 -15.87
C LYS A 187 12.60 27.03 -14.71
#